data_AF-A0A819NY58-F1
#
_entry.id   AF-A0A819NY58-F1
#
_cell.length_a   1.000
_cell.length_b   1.000
_cell.length_c   1.000
_cell.angle_alpha   90.00
_cell.angle_beta   90.00
_cell.angle_gamma   90.00
#
_symmetry.space_group_name_H-M   'P 1'
#
loop_
_entity.id
_entity.type
_entity.pdbx_description
1 polymer ?
#
loop_
_entity_poly.entity_id
_entity_poly.type
_entity_poly.pdbx_seq_one_letter_code
_entity_poly.pdbx_strand_id
1 'polypeptide(L)'
;MILDLPLLSHGMSPPDEHSPVGTSIPKDSKSSLRQCKKQQKTRSICLVGVSRQLMKRKMRYNQCSTISDIMCLVGIFGIILMIIENEITFGASGSNRREIVFILKLIITISSVLLILLAFVYHYYEFDLYCINNSIVDWRVGLTLIRAVMIALEVIICAIHPFPQQFSVTNHSHNGSEILSTSTVGNAETDKKLLSYIHIDVALGLPMFCRLYLLARFVLFHSRVIHDTTSRSLGYLNRVSINFIFVIKYYLEIWPMRSLVIISIIFFFIGSWSFRACEYQPGEDHISFQNAMWLSIVTFTTVGYGDFSPSTYCGRTNVFSESVSYLIWKVNAFMKTLTINIKSLLLMKTLTLILMINKNINFKINVNVFH
;
A
#
# COMPACT_ATOMS: atom_id res chain seq x y z
N MET A 1 -2.01 -23.35 11.74
CA MET A 1 -2.52 -24.63 12.27
C MET A 1 -3.21 -25.34 11.11
N ILE A 2 -2.79 -26.59 10.84
CA ILE A 2 -3.27 -27.54 9.80
C ILE A 2 -2.76 -27.16 8.39
N LEU A 3 -1.88 -27.92 7.70
CA LEU A 3 -1.81 -29.37 7.47
C LEU A 3 -0.39 -29.95 7.55
N ASP A 4 -0.28 -31.13 8.17
CA ASP A 4 0.78 -32.10 7.95
C ASP A 4 0.64 -32.74 6.55
N LEU A 5 1.72 -32.74 5.77
CA LEU A 5 1.91 -33.60 4.61
C LEU A 5 3.05 -34.58 4.94
N PRO A 6 2.82 -35.90 5.03
CA PRO A 6 3.91 -36.85 4.89
C PRO A 6 4.20 -37.03 3.40
N LEU A 7 5.36 -36.52 2.99
CA LEU A 7 6.07 -36.97 1.79
C LEU A 7 6.29 -38.48 1.89
N LEU A 8 5.85 -39.23 0.89
CA LEU A 8 6.32 -40.57 0.62
C LEU A 8 6.66 -40.66 -0.87
N SER A 9 7.94 -40.39 -1.17
CA SER A 9 8.59 -40.95 -2.35
C SER A 9 8.96 -42.40 -2.02
N HIS A 10 8.39 -43.35 -2.75
CA HIS A 10 9.08 -44.60 -3.05
C HIS A 10 8.59 -45.09 -4.41
N GLY A 11 9.55 -45.33 -5.30
CA GLY A 11 9.31 -45.73 -6.68
C GLY A 11 8.59 -47.06 -6.80
N MET A 12 7.77 -47.16 -7.85
CA MET A 12 7.23 -48.42 -8.34
C MET A 12 7.95 -48.75 -9.65
N SER A 13 8.88 -49.70 -9.60
CA SER A 13 9.23 -50.53 -10.76
C SER A 13 8.08 -51.50 -11.04
N PRO A 14 7.82 -51.88 -12.30
CA PRO A 14 6.77 -52.82 -12.65
C PRO A 14 7.23 -54.26 -12.36
N PRO A 15 6.34 -55.18 -11.92
CA PRO A 15 6.60 -56.61 -12.07
C PRO A 15 5.97 -57.10 -13.38
N ASP A 16 6.76 -57.84 -14.12
CA ASP A 16 6.41 -58.55 -15.34
C ASP A 16 5.26 -59.54 -15.14
N GLU A 17 4.41 -59.62 -16.15
CA GLU A 17 3.29 -60.53 -16.28
C GLU A 17 3.79 -61.82 -16.94
N HIS A 18 3.65 -62.99 -16.30
CA HIS A 18 3.34 -64.24 -17.02
C HIS A 18 2.96 -65.41 -16.09
N SER A 19 1.75 -65.94 -16.37
CA SER A 19 1.28 -67.34 -16.28
C SER A 19 0.36 -67.76 -15.13
N PRO A 20 -0.65 -68.61 -15.41
CA PRO A 20 -1.91 -68.65 -14.68
C PRO A 20 -2.03 -69.88 -13.78
N VAL A 21 -2.46 -69.69 -12.52
CA VAL A 21 -2.96 -70.80 -11.70
C VAL A 21 -4.23 -70.36 -11.00
N GLY A 22 -5.32 -71.02 -11.38
CA GLY A 22 -6.61 -70.86 -10.73
C GLY A 22 -6.50 -71.19 -9.25
N THR A 23 -6.79 -70.21 -8.41
CA THR A 23 -7.07 -70.43 -6.99
C THR A 23 -8.20 -69.51 -6.57
N SER A 24 -9.23 -70.13 -6.01
CA SER A 24 -10.38 -69.49 -5.40
C SER A 24 -9.96 -68.33 -4.50
N ILE A 25 -10.33 -67.11 -4.89
CA ILE A 25 -10.14 -65.90 -4.08
C ILE A 25 -10.80 -66.13 -2.70
N PRO A 26 -10.05 -66.20 -1.59
CA PRO A 26 -10.62 -66.40 -0.27
C PRO A 26 -11.57 -65.24 0.06
N LYS A 27 -12.69 -65.51 0.74
CA LYS A 27 -13.73 -64.50 1.06
C LYS A 27 -13.15 -63.26 1.78
N ASP A 28 -12.03 -63.42 2.48
CA ASP A 28 -11.30 -62.34 3.18
C ASP A 28 -10.46 -61.42 2.27
N SER A 29 -10.06 -61.86 1.06
CA SER A 29 -9.37 -60.97 0.13
C SER A 29 -10.35 -60.12 -0.70
N LYS A 30 -11.61 -60.57 -0.87
CA LYS A 30 -12.67 -59.75 -1.47
C LYS A 30 -13.14 -58.63 -0.54
N SER A 31 -13.16 -58.87 0.79
CA SER A 31 -13.51 -57.85 1.78
C SER A 31 -12.41 -56.79 1.89
N SER A 32 -11.14 -57.19 1.94
CA SER A 32 -9.99 -56.27 1.98
C SER A 32 -9.85 -55.43 0.70
N LEU A 33 -10.05 -56.02 -0.49
CA LEU A 33 -10.04 -55.28 -1.76
C LEU A 33 -11.20 -54.29 -1.86
N ARG A 34 -12.39 -54.64 -1.34
CA ARG A 34 -13.53 -53.72 -1.23
C ARG A 34 -13.25 -52.57 -0.26
N GLN A 35 -12.58 -52.85 0.85
CA GLN A 35 -12.22 -51.86 1.87
C GLN A 35 -11.17 -50.87 1.34
N CYS A 36 -10.17 -51.37 0.60
CA CYS A 36 -9.16 -50.55 -0.09
C CYS A 36 -9.79 -49.67 -1.18
N LYS A 37 -10.66 -50.22 -2.04
CA LYS A 37 -11.43 -49.43 -3.03
C LYS A 37 -12.33 -48.38 -2.39
N LYS A 38 -12.94 -48.68 -1.23
CA LYS A 38 -13.74 -47.72 -0.45
C LYS A 38 -12.85 -46.59 0.09
N GLN A 39 -11.69 -46.90 0.67
CA GLN A 39 -10.71 -45.91 1.13
C GLN A 39 -10.19 -45.02 -0.01
N GLN A 40 -9.93 -45.61 -1.17
CA GLN A 40 -9.47 -44.89 -2.37
C GLN A 40 -10.56 -43.97 -2.93
N LYS A 41 -11.82 -44.41 -2.92
CA LYS A 41 -13.00 -43.60 -3.28
C LYS A 41 -13.27 -42.47 -2.28
N THR A 42 -13.10 -42.72 -0.99
CA THR A 42 -13.25 -41.68 0.05
C THR A 42 -12.12 -40.65 -0.05
N ARG A 43 -10.88 -41.08 -0.33
CA ARG A 43 -9.75 -40.18 -0.60
C ARG A 43 -9.97 -39.34 -1.84
N SER A 44 -10.49 -39.91 -2.93
CA SER A 44 -10.78 -39.13 -4.15
C SER A 44 -11.90 -38.10 -3.95
N ILE A 45 -12.97 -38.45 -3.23
CA ILE A 45 -14.04 -37.51 -2.87
C ILE A 45 -13.52 -36.37 -1.98
N CYS A 46 -12.68 -36.69 -0.99
CA CYS A 46 -12.03 -35.70 -0.13
C CYS A 46 -11.11 -34.77 -0.94
N LEU A 47 -10.30 -35.32 -1.84
CA LEU A 47 -9.35 -34.57 -2.66
C LEU A 47 -10.06 -33.65 -3.66
N VAL A 48 -11.19 -34.09 -4.23
CA VAL A 48 -12.09 -33.24 -5.04
C VAL A 48 -12.70 -32.11 -4.20
N GLY A 49 -13.10 -32.39 -2.95
CA GLY A 49 -13.60 -31.39 -2.01
C GLY A 49 -12.56 -30.31 -1.68
N VAL A 50 -11.33 -30.73 -1.36
CA VAL A 50 -10.20 -29.82 -1.07
C VAL A 50 -9.86 -28.99 -2.31
N SER A 51 -9.77 -29.62 -3.49
CA SER A 51 -9.49 -28.92 -4.75
C SER A 51 -10.54 -27.86 -5.07
N ARG A 52 -11.82 -28.16 -4.83
CA ARG A 52 -12.93 -27.20 -5.01
C ARG A 52 -12.82 -26.01 -4.05
N GLN A 53 -12.46 -26.24 -2.79
CA GLN A 53 -12.26 -25.16 -1.82
C GLN A 53 -11.06 -24.27 -2.18
N LEU A 54 -9.95 -24.88 -2.61
CA LEU A 54 -8.76 -24.15 -3.07
C LEU A 54 -9.08 -23.29 -4.30
N MET A 55 -9.85 -23.81 -5.24
CA MET A 55 -10.30 -23.06 -6.42
C MET A 55 -11.18 -21.87 -6.03
N LYS A 56 -12.15 -22.05 -5.11
CA LYS A 56 -12.98 -20.96 -4.59
C LYS A 56 -12.12 -19.86 -3.94
N ARG A 57 -11.13 -20.24 -3.11
CA ARG A 57 -10.19 -19.30 -2.48
C ARG A 57 -9.40 -18.51 -3.51
N LYS A 58 -8.85 -19.18 -4.52
CA LYS A 58 -8.10 -18.53 -5.60
C LYS A 58 -8.97 -17.55 -6.39
N MET A 59 -10.21 -17.94 -6.71
CA MET A 59 -11.15 -17.10 -7.43
C MET A 59 -11.53 -15.85 -6.64
N ARG A 60 -11.88 -15.98 -5.36
CA ARG A 60 -12.20 -14.83 -4.49
C ARG A 60 -11.02 -13.90 -4.29
N TYR A 61 -9.83 -14.47 -4.07
CA TYR A 61 -8.61 -13.68 -3.98
C TYR A 61 -8.35 -12.89 -5.26
N ASN A 62 -8.54 -13.49 -6.45
CA ASN A 62 -8.39 -12.80 -7.72
C ASN A 62 -9.40 -11.64 -7.87
N GLN A 63 -10.65 -11.85 -7.44
CA GLN A 63 -11.66 -10.78 -7.40
C GLN A 63 -11.24 -9.63 -6.48
N CYS A 64 -10.74 -9.93 -5.27
CA CYS A 64 -10.19 -8.91 -4.36
C CYS A 64 -9.05 -8.12 -5.01
N SER A 65 -8.12 -8.81 -5.69
CA SER A 65 -6.99 -8.17 -6.38
C SER A 65 -7.50 -7.23 -7.47
N THR A 66 -8.36 -7.70 -8.37
CA THR A 66 -8.90 -6.88 -9.47
C THR A 66 -9.64 -5.65 -8.96
N ILE A 67 -10.43 -5.78 -7.90
CA ILE A 67 -11.13 -4.64 -7.30
C ILE A 67 -10.15 -3.66 -6.67
N SER A 68 -9.12 -4.17 -5.97
CA SER A 68 -8.06 -3.33 -5.41
C SER A 68 -7.31 -2.55 -6.50
N ASP A 69 -7.13 -3.14 -7.69
CA ASP A 69 -6.47 -2.47 -8.82
C ASP A 69 -7.33 -1.32 -9.35
N ILE A 70 -8.63 -1.56 -9.51
CA ILE A 70 -9.60 -0.52 -9.91
C ILE A 70 -9.65 0.60 -8.86
N MET A 71 -9.68 0.26 -7.57
CA MET A 71 -9.63 1.24 -6.49
C MET A 71 -8.35 2.08 -6.54
N CYS A 72 -7.20 1.46 -6.80
CA CYS A 72 -5.93 2.16 -6.96
C CYS A 72 -5.98 3.15 -8.14
N LEU A 73 -6.51 2.72 -9.29
CA LEU A 73 -6.65 3.58 -10.46
C LEU A 73 -7.58 4.77 -10.20
N VAL A 74 -8.77 4.54 -9.62
CA VAL A 74 -9.72 5.61 -9.28
C VAL A 74 -9.15 6.54 -8.20
N GLY A 75 -8.45 6.00 -7.21
CA GLY A 75 -7.79 6.77 -6.15
C GLY A 75 -6.71 7.70 -6.69
N ILE A 76 -5.83 7.20 -7.55
CA ILE A 76 -4.78 8.00 -8.21
C ILE A 76 -5.40 9.05 -9.14
N PHE A 77 -6.42 8.68 -9.91
CA PHE A 77 -7.15 9.60 -10.78
C PHE A 77 -7.74 10.76 -9.98
N GLY A 78 -8.35 10.49 -8.82
CA GLY A 78 -8.86 11.53 -7.92
C GLY A 78 -7.77 12.49 -7.43
N ILE A 79 -6.59 11.96 -7.04
CA ILE A 79 -5.45 12.79 -6.61
C ILE A 79 -4.98 13.68 -7.76
N ILE A 80 -4.84 13.13 -8.98
CA ILE A 80 -4.40 13.91 -10.15
C ILE A 80 -5.40 15.04 -10.45
N LEU A 81 -6.69 14.75 -10.44
CA LEU A 81 -7.71 15.77 -10.65
C LEU A 81 -7.69 16.87 -9.57
N MET A 82 -7.47 16.50 -8.31
CA MET A 82 -7.32 17.48 -7.22
C MET A 82 -6.08 18.37 -7.42
N ILE A 83 -4.96 17.83 -7.91
CA ILE A 83 -3.78 18.65 -8.21
C ILE A 83 -4.10 19.64 -9.34
N ILE A 84 -4.71 19.16 -10.42
CA ILE A 84 -5.07 20.00 -11.57
C ILE A 84 -6.07 21.09 -11.16
N GLU A 85 -7.06 20.75 -10.34
CA GLU A 85 -8.05 21.68 -9.83
C GLU A 85 -7.40 22.79 -9.01
N ASN A 86 -6.52 22.46 -8.07
CA ASN A 86 -5.80 23.45 -7.27
C ASN A 86 -4.87 24.32 -8.12
N GLU A 87 -4.14 23.75 -9.10
CA GLU A 87 -3.27 24.55 -9.99
C GLU A 87 -4.07 25.53 -10.86
N ILE A 88 -5.25 25.13 -11.33
CA ILE A 88 -6.15 26.03 -12.06
C ILE A 88 -6.64 27.13 -11.11
N THR A 89 -7.05 26.78 -9.90
CA THR A 89 -7.49 27.72 -8.86
C THR A 89 -6.40 28.76 -8.52
N PHE A 90 -5.13 28.36 -8.52
CA PHE A 90 -4.00 29.24 -8.23
C PHE A 90 -3.66 30.24 -9.35
N GLY A 91 -4.10 30.01 -10.60
CA GLY A 91 -3.87 30.93 -11.72
C GLY A 91 -4.56 32.31 -11.55
N ALA A 92 -4.38 33.23 -12.50
CA ALA A 92 -5.02 34.56 -12.47
C ALA A 92 -6.53 34.55 -12.83
N SER A 93 -7.30 35.44 -12.20
CA SER A 93 -8.77 35.44 -12.17
C SER A 93 -9.48 35.66 -13.52
N GLY A 94 -10.23 34.64 -13.97
CA GLY A 94 -11.15 34.72 -15.12
C GLY A 94 -12.49 34.02 -14.83
N SER A 95 -13.57 34.48 -15.48
CA SER A 95 -14.93 33.95 -15.28
C SER A 95 -15.06 32.46 -15.64
N ASN A 96 -14.58 32.08 -16.82
CA ASN A 96 -14.67 30.72 -17.37
C ASN A 96 -13.96 29.68 -16.49
N ARG A 97 -12.98 30.10 -15.70
CA ARG A 97 -12.26 29.21 -14.79
C ARG A 97 -13.16 28.66 -13.68
N ARG A 98 -14.07 29.48 -13.14
CA ARG A 98 -14.95 29.07 -12.04
C ARG A 98 -15.85 27.90 -12.45
N GLU A 99 -16.33 27.93 -13.69
CA GLU A 99 -17.11 26.84 -14.27
C GLU A 99 -16.27 25.57 -14.44
N ILE A 100 -15.04 25.68 -14.92
CA ILE A 100 -14.11 24.55 -15.07
C ILE A 100 -13.78 23.92 -13.70
N VAL A 101 -13.43 24.73 -12.69
CA VAL A 101 -13.13 24.27 -11.33
C VAL A 101 -14.36 23.57 -10.72
N PHE A 102 -15.55 24.11 -10.93
CA PHE A 102 -16.79 23.47 -10.47
C PHE A 102 -17.00 22.08 -11.10
N ILE A 103 -16.79 21.96 -12.43
CA ILE A 103 -16.87 20.67 -13.13
C ILE A 103 -15.83 19.69 -12.60
N LEU A 104 -14.59 20.13 -12.38
CA LEU A 104 -13.53 19.29 -11.83
C LEU A 104 -13.88 18.77 -10.43
N LYS A 105 -14.37 19.65 -9.53
CA LYS A 105 -14.84 19.24 -8.20
C LYS A 105 -15.98 18.24 -8.26
N LEU A 106 -16.90 18.38 -9.21
CA LEU A 106 -17.98 17.42 -9.44
C LEU A 106 -17.43 16.06 -9.88
N ILE A 107 -16.45 16.01 -10.78
CA ILE A 107 -15.80 14.75 -11.20
C ILE A 107 -15.04 14.12 -10.02
N ILE A 108 -14.35 14.91 -9.20
CA ILE A 108 -13.68 14.45 -7.97
C ILE A 108 -14.69 13.83 -7.00
N THR A 109 -15.85 14.45 -6.81
CA THR A 109 -16.92 13.89 -5.96
C THR A 109 -17.47 12.58 -6.53
N ILE A 110 -17.76 12.51 -7.84
CA ILE A 110 -18.24 11.27 -8.48
C ILE A 110 -17.21 10.14 -8.32
N SER A 111 -15.94 10.42 -8.59
CA SER A 111 -14.86 9.43 -8.43
C SER A 111 -14.69 8.98 -6.97
N SER A 112 -14.90 9.87 -6.00
CA SER A 112 -14.83 9.52 -4.57
C SER A 112 -16.02 8.67 -4.13
N VAL A 113 -17.23 8.94 -4.61
CA VAL A 113 -18.41 8.09 -4.39
C VAL A 113 -18.21 6.70 -4.99
N LEU A 114 -17.68 6.63 -6.22
CA LEU A 114 -17.31 5.36 -6.85
C LEU A 114 -16.26 4.61 -6.02
N LEU A 115 -15.24 5.31 -5.52
CA LEU A 115 -14.20 4.72 -4.68
C LEU A 115 -14.76 4.14 -3.37
N ILE A 116 -15.70 4.83 -2.73
CA ILE A 116 -16.39 4.35 -1.52
C ILE A 116 -17.19 3.08 -1.83
N LEU A 117 -17.94 3.06 -2.94
CA LEU A 117 -18.71 1.87 -3.35
C LEU A 117 -17.76 0.69 -3.59
N LEU A 118 -16.64 0.92 -4.29
CA LEU A 118 -15.62 -0.10 -4.51
C LEU A 118 -14.98 -0.57 -3.20
N ALA A 119 -14.75 0.32 -2.23
CA ALA A 119 -14.23 -0.05 -0.91
C ALA A 119 -15.18 -0.99 -0.17
N PHE A 120 -16.50 -0.74 -0.19
CA PHE A 120 -17.47 -1.67 0.39
C PHE A 120 -17.47 -3.02 -0.32
N VAL A 121 -17.42 -3.03 -1.66
CA VAL A 121 -17.35 -4.27 -2.45
C VAL A 121 -16.05 -5.04 -2.17
N TYR A 122 -14.91 -4.36 -2.05
CA TYR A 122 -13.64 -4.95 -1.65
C TYR A 122 -13.73 -5.63 -0.30
N HIS A 123 -14.23 -4.92 0.72
CA HIS A 123 -14.38 -5.45 2.08
C HIS A 123 -15.35 -6.61 2.16
N TYR A 124 -16.39 -6.61 1.32
CA TYR A 124 -17.27 -7.77 1.17
C TYR A 124 -16.53 -9.02 0.68
N TYR A 125 -15.72 -8.90 -0.38
CA TYR A 125 -14.96 -10.05 -0.90
C TYR A 125 -13.83 -10.47 0.03
N GLU A 126 -13.15 -9.53 0.69
CA GLU A 126 -12.14 -9.84 1.70
C GLU A 126 -12.77 -10.62 2.88
N PHE A 127 -13.95 -10.19 3.31
CA PHE A 127 -14.72 -10.86 4.35
C PHE A 127 -15.18 -12.27 3.94
N ASP A 128 -15.69 -12.43 2.71
CA ASP A 128 -16.06 -13.75 2.17
C ASP A 128 -14.84 -14.68 2.09
N LEU A 129 -13.70 -14.17 1.63
CA LEU A 129 -12.43 -14.91 1.62
C LEU A 129 -12.02 -15.33 3.04
N TYR A 130 -12.20 -14.48 4.03
CA TYR A 130 -11.93 -14.83 5.43
C TYR A 130 -12.86 -15.93 5.94
N CYS A 131 -14.15 -15.89 5.62
CA CYS A 131 -15.11 -16.92 6.01
C CYS A 131 -14.75 -18.27 5.37
N ILE A 132 -14.38 -18.29 4.09
CA ILE A 132 -13.93 -19.49 3.36
C ILE A 132 -12.62 -20.06 3.95
N ASN A 133 -11.73 -19.19 4.43
CA ASN A 133 -10.46 -19.63 5.04
C ASN A 133 -10.68 -20.30 6.41
N ASN A 134 -11.62 -19.80 7.21
CA ASN A 134 -11.90 -20.31 8.56
C ASN A 134 -13.10 -21.25 8.63
N SER A 135 -13.74 -21.56 7.49
CA SER A 135 -14.95 -22.37 7.42
C SER A 135 -16.09 -21.83 8.31
N ILE A 136 -16.20 -20.50 8.39
CA ILE A 136 -17.25 -19.82 9.15
C ILE A 136 -18.51 -19.76 8.28
N VAL A 137 -19.63 -20.26 8.80
CA VAL A 137 -20.94 -20.24 8.13
C VAL A 137 -21.69 -18.94 8.43
N ASP A 138 -21.63 -18.48 9.68
CA ASP A 138 -22.33 -17.27 10.13
C ASP A 138 -21.44 -16.02 10.03
N TRP A 139 -21.81 -15.10 9.14
CA TRP A 139 -21.05 -13.85 8.91
C TRP A 139 -20.92 -12.99 10.18
N ARG A 140 -21.89 -13.05 11.09
CA ARG A 140 -21.87 -12.28 12.35
C ARG A 140 -20.68 -12.64 13.22
N VAL A 141 -20.26 -13.90 13.20
CA VAL A 141 -19.12 -14.40 14.00
C VAL A 141 -17.79 -13.93 13.41
N GLY A 142 -17.73 -13.71 12.09
CA GLY A 142 -16.51 -13.25 11.43
C GLY A 142 -16.24 -11.75 11.58
N LEU A 143 -17.25 -10.93 11.90
CA LEU A 143 -17.14 -9.48 11.96
C LEU A 143 -16.67 -9.02 13.35
N THR A 144 -15.36 -8.82 13.48
CA THR A 144 -14.75 -8.32 14.72
C THR A 144 -14.79 -6.79 14.79
N LEU A 145 -14.80 -6.21 16.00
CA LEU A 145 -14.78 -4.75 16.20
C LEU A 145 -13.58 -4.09 15.51
N ILE A 146 -12.39 -4.70 15.61
CA ILE A 146 -11.18 -4.20 14.98
C ILE A 146 -11.36 -4.07 13.46
N ARG A 147 -12.02 -5.04 12.82
CA ARG A 147 -12.31 -4.98 11.37
C ARG A 147 -13.29 -3.87 11.04
N ALA A 148 -14.36 -3.75 11.81
CA ALA A 148 -15.33 -2.69 11.61
C ALA A 148 -14.67 -1.30 11.70
N VAL A 149 -13.77 -1.10 12.68
CA VAL A 149 -12.99 0.15 12.81
C VAL A 149 -12.06 0.37 11.62
N MET A 150 -11.35 -0.66 11.15
CA MET A 150 -10.47 -0.54 9.97
C MET A 150 -11.25 -0.21 8.69
N ILE A 151 -12.42 -0.83 8.50
CA ILE A 151 -13.34 -0.53 7.39
C ILE A 151 -13.82 0.93 7.49
N ALA A 152 -14.24 1.38 8.67
CA ALA A 152 -14.70 2.73 8.90
C ALA A 152 -13.60 3.77 8.59
N LEU A 153 -12.37 3.53 9.07
CA LEU A 153 -11.22 4.39 8.76
C LEU A 153 -10.95 4.46 7.26
N GLU A 154 -11.04 3.32 6.56
CA GLU A 154 -10.85 3.29 5.12
C GLU A 154 -11.90 4.10 4.38
N VAL A 155 -13.17 3.95 4.75
CA VAL A 155 -14.28 4.72 4.18
C VAL A 155 -14.11 6.21 4.46
N ILE A 156 -13.66 6.61 5.66
CA ILE A 156 -13.37 8.01 6.00
C ILE A 156 -12.27 8.58 5.08
N ILE A 157 -11.16 7.85 4.90
CA ILE A 157 -10.06 8.29 4.01
C ILE A 157 -10.55 8.43 2.56
N CYS A 158 -11.38 7.50 2.08
CA CYS A 158 -11.99 7.57 0.74
C CYS A 158 -13.04 8.68 0.62
N ALA A 159 -13.66 9.09 1.72
CA ALA A 159 -14.69 10.13 1.74
C ALA A 159 -14.12 11.56 1.76
N ILE A 160 -12.91 11.77 2.29
CA ILE A 160 -12.30 13.11 2.31
C ILE A 160 -11.91 13.51 0.88
N HIS A 161 -12.54 14.58 0.37
CA HIS A 161 -12.23 15.24 -0.90
C HIS A 161 -12.80 16.68 -0.89
N PRO A 162 -12.26 17.60 -1.71
CA PRO A 162 -12.88 18.91 -1.91
C PRO A 162 -14.23 18.73 -2.64
N PHE A 163 -15.33 19.09 -1.98
CA PHE A 163 -16.67 18.94 -2.53
C PHE A 163 -17.15 20.24 -3.21
N PRO A 164 -17.95 20.16 -4.27
CA PRO A 164 -18.49 21.33 -4.96
C PRO A 164 -19.59 21.99 -4.11
N GLN A 165 -19.24 22.98 -3.29
CA GLN A 165 -20.23 23.76 -2.55
C GLN A 165 -20.70 24.96 -3.38
N GLN A 166 -21.95 24.94 -3.85
CA GLN A 166 -22.61 26.13 -4.40
C GLN A 166 -23.33 26.85 -3.27
N PHE A 167 -22.71 27.88 -2.67
CA PHE A 167 -23.49 28.84 -1.92
C PHE A 167 -24.04 29.87 -2.90
N SER A 168 -25.34 29.77 -3.17
CA SER A 168 -26.12 30.84 -3.76
C SER A 168 -25.84 32.13 -3.01
N VAL A 169 -25.27 33.10 -3.70
CA VAL A 169 -25.24 34.49 -3.26
C VAL A 169 -26.70 34.94 -3.22
N THR A 170 -27.37 34.73 -2.08
CA THR A 170 -28.60 35.46 -1.79
C THR A 170 -28.18 36.91 -1.63
N ASN A 171 -28.36 37.69 -2.69
CA ASN A 171 -28.41 39.15 -2.63
C ASN A 171 -29.53 39.50 -1.65
N HIS A 172 -29.25 39.56 -0.35
CA HIS A 172 -30.08 40.31 0.56
C HIS A 172 -29.85 41.77 0.20
N SER A 173 -30.67 42.26 -0.73
CA SER A 173 -31.01 43.67 -0.88
C SER A 173 -31.46 44.15 0.49
N HIS A 174 -30.52 44.77 1.22
CA HIS A 174 -30.80 45.47 2.45
C HIS A 174 -31.41 46.82 2.05
N ASN A 175 -32.72 46.80 1.78
CA ASN A 175 -33.51 48.02 1.79
C ASN A 175 -33.71 48.39 3.27
N GLY A 176 -32.95 49.37 3.76
CA GLY A 176 -33.12 49.88 5.12
C GLY A 176 -31.98 50.77 5.59
N SER A 177 -32.00 52.02 5.11
CA SER A 177 -31.60 53.27 5.80
C SER A 177 -30.33 53.32 6.66
N GLU A 178 -29.35 54.06 6.13
CA GLU A 178 -28.48 55.07 6.77
C GLU A 178 -27.88 54.76 8.15
N ILE A 179 -26.54 54.61 8.23
CA ILE A 179 -25.63 55.59 8.91
C ILE A 179 -24.23 55.51 8.27
N LEU A 180 -23.87 56.59 7.57
CA LEU A 180 -22.54 57.16 7.34
C LEU A 180 -21.31 56.22 7.35
N SER A 181 -20.87 55.81 6.16
CA SER A 181 -19.44 55.65 5.87
C SER A 181 -19.17 55.90 4.39
N THR A 182 -18.41 56.97 4.18
CA THR A 182 -17.89 57.48 2.91
C THR A 182 -17.23 56.38 2.08
N SER A 183 -17.67 56.32 0.83
CA SER A 183 -17.14 55.54 -0.27
C SER A 183 -15.67 55.82 -0.55
N THR A 184 -14.83 54.79 -0.40
CA THR A 184 -13.66 54.55 -1.26
C THR A 184 -13.61 53.06 -1.61
N VAL A 185 -14.01 52.79 -2.85
CA VAL A 185 -13.67 51.67 -3.74
C VAL A 185 -12.71 50.61 -3.16
N GLY A 186 -13.20 49.37 -3.08
CA GLY A 186 -12.38 48.17 -2.92
C GLY A 186 -13.25 46.92 -2.77
N ASN A 187 -13.10 45.96 -3.68
CA ASN A 187 -13.82 44.68 -3.80
C ASN A 187 -13.60 43.70 -2.62
N ALA A 188 -13.59 44.17 -1.38
CA ALA A 188 -13.09 43.41 -0.24
C ALA A 188 -14.04 42.31 0.30
N GLU A 189 -15.33 42.30 -0.04
CA GLU A 189 -16.26 41.26 0.46
C GLU A 189 -16.22 39.97 -0.37
N THR A 190 -16.09 40.07 -1.70
CA THR A 190 -15.90 38.91 -2.59
C THR A 190 -14.54 38.24 -2.36
N ASP A 191 -13.49 39.03 -2.13
CA ASP A 191 -12.13 38.52 -1.93
C ASP A 191 -11.97 37.80 -0.59
N LYS A 192 -12.59 38.31 0.49
CA LYS A 192 -12.61 37.61 1.79
C LYS A 192 -13.35 36.27 1.73
N LYS A 193 -14.44 36.20 0.96
CA LYS A 193 -15.17 34.94 0.74
C LYS A 193 -14.31 33.95 -0.03
N LEU A 194 -13.67 34.39 -1.13
CA LEU A 194 -12.75 33.58 -1.92
C LEU A 194 -11.58 33.02 -1.06
N LEU A 195 -10.96 33.88 -0.23
CA LEU A 195 -9.88 33.51 0.69
C LEU A 195 -10.30 32.37 1.64
N SER A 196 -11.51 32.44 2.19
CA SER A 196 -12.02 31.41 3.10
C SER A 196 -12.23 30.06 2.40
N TYR A 197 -12.61 30.04 1.12
CA TYR A 197 -12.81 28.79 0.38
C TYR A 197 -11.49 28.08 0.07
N ILE A 198 -10.45 28.85 -0.28
CA ILE A 198 -9.15 28.30 -0.62
C ILE A 198 -8.53 27.54 0.56
N HIS A 199 -8.65 28.06 1.79
CA HIS A 199 -8.15 27.35 2.97
C HIS A 199 -8.89 26.03 3.25
N ILE A 200 -10.19 25.95 2.97
CA ILE A 200 -11.00 24.73 3.17
C ILE A 200 -10.63 23.68 2.11
N ASP A 201 -10.47 24.10 0.86
CA ASP A 201 -10.05 23.21 -0.24
C ASP A 201 -8.64 22.64 -0.01
N VAL A 202 -7.71 23.45 0.49
CA VAL A 202 -6.36 22.99 0.88
C VAL A 202 -6.42 22.04 2.08
N ALA A 203 -7.23 22.35 3.10
CA ALA A 203 -7.39 21.51 4.29
C ALA A 203 -8.01 20.14 3.96
N LEU A 204 -8.88 20.05 2.94
CA LEU A 204 -9.45 18.79 2.46
C LEU A 204 -8.57 18.11 1.39
N GLY A 205 -7.75 18.88 0.66
CA GLY A 205 -6.82 18.38 -0.34
C GLY A 205 -5.62 17.65 0.26
N LEU A 206 -5.03 18.17 1.35
CA LEU A 206 -3.87 17.52 1.99
C LEU A 206 -4.17 16.08 2.48
N PRO A 207 -5.27 15.80 3.20
CA PRO A 207 -5.64 14.43 3.58
C PRO A 207 -6.00 13.54 2.39
N MET A 208 -6.31 14.11 1.22
CA MET A 208 -6.62 13.32 0.02
C MET A 208 -5.42 12.48 -0.44
N PHE A 209 -4.18 12.91 -0.16
CA PHE A 209 -2.98 12.09 -0.39
C PHE A 209 -2.91 10.83 0.48
N CYS A 210 -3.64 10.76 1.60
CA CYS A 210 -3.72 9.53 2.37
C CYS A 210 -4.17 8.36 1.48
N ARG A 211 -4.99 8.60 0.44
CA ARG A 211 -5.41 7.61 -0.56
C ARG A 211 -4.25 6.89 -1.27
N LEU A 212 -3.02 7.40 -1.22
CA LEU A 212 -1.83 6.68 -1.69
C LEU A 212 -1.59 5.34 -0.95
N TYR A 213 -2.25 5.11 0.20
CA TYR A 213 -2.28 3.77 0.81
C TYR A 213 -2.84 2.70 -0.15
N LEU A 214 -3.73 3.07 -1.08
CA LEU A 214 -4.27 2.17 -2.11
C LEU A 214 -3.18 1.71 -3.08
N LEU A 215 -2.24 2.58 -3.43
CA LEU A 215 -1.07 2.22 -4.23
C LEU A 215 -0.17 1.25 -3.43
N ALA A 216 0.01 1.49 -2.13
CA ALA A 216 0.75 0.58 -1.27
C ALA A 216 0.08 -0.81 -1.20
N ARG A 217 -1.26 -0.86 -1.14
CA ARG A 217 -2.05 -2.11 -1.23
C ARG A 217 -1.91 -2.76 -2.61
N PHE A 218 -1.93 -2.01 -3.70
CA PHE A 218 -1.69 -2.54 -5.05
C PHE A 218 -0.32 -3.22 -5.17
N VAL A 219 0.73 -2.55 -4.68
CA VAL A 219 2.10 -3.11 -4.62
C VAL A 219 2.14 -4.38 -3.77
N LEU A 220 1.39 -4.42 -2.66
CA LEU A 220 1.25 -5.61 -1.82
C LEU A 220 0.64 -6.77 -2.61
N PHE A 221 -0.51 -6.56 -3.26
CA PHE A 221 -1.20 -7.59 -4.05
C PHE A 221 -0.38 -8.07 -5.25
N HIS A 222 0.49 -7.25 -5.82
CA HIS A 222 1.35 -7.64 -6.94
C HIS A 222 2.74 -8.12 -6.54
N SER A 223 3.05 -8.12 -5.24
CA SER A 223 4.37 -8.56 -4.78
C SER A 223 4.53 -10.07 -4.93
N ARG A 224 5.57 -10.48 -5.66
CA ARG A 224 5.95 -11.90 -5.81
C ARG A 224 6.14 -12.61 -4.47
N VAL A 225 6.56 -11.88 -3.44
CA VAL A 225 6.81 -12.41 -2.09
C VAL A 225 5.55 -12.99 -1.45
N ILE A 226 4.37 -12.42 -1.72
CA ILE A 226 3.11 -12.93 -1.13
C ILE A 226 2.58 -14.11 -1.93
N HIS A 227 2.82 -14.13 -3.24
CA HIS A 227 2.31 -15.16 -4.13
C HIS A 227 3.15 -16.42 -4.17
N ASP A 228 4.44 -16.30 -3.92
CA ASP A 228 5.32 -17.46 -3.98
C ASP A 228 4.92 -18.49 -2.91
N THR A 229 4.82 -19.75 -3.34
CA THR A 229 4.44 -20.85 -2.44
C THR A 229 5.55 -21.12 -1.43
N THR A 230 6.80 -20.88 -1.82
CA THR A 230 7.98 -21.10 -0.98
C THR A 230 8.06 -20.09 0.17
N SER A 231 7.81 -18.82 -0.10
CA SER A 231 7.82 -17.77 0.93
C SER A 231 6.69 -17.99 1.94
N ARG A 232 5.50 -18.40 1.47
CA ARG A 232 4.35 -18.72 2.33
C ARG A 232 4.61 -19.92 3.22
N SER A 233 5.23 -20.98 2.68
CA SER A 233 5.57 -22.16 3.48
C SER A 233 6.65 -21.85 4.52
N LEU A 234 7.70 -21.12 4.16
CA LEU A 234 8.74 -20.67 5.08
C LEU A 234 8.20 -19.73 6.16
N GLY A 235 7.32 -18.79 5.80
CA GLY A 235 6.66 -17.91 6.78
C GLY A 235 5.83 -18.70 7.78
N TYR A 236 5.08 -19.70 7.30
CA TYR A 236 4.30 -20.58 8.17
C TYR A 236 5.16 -21.41 9.12
N LEU A 237 6.22 -22.04 8.61
CA LEU A 237 7.15 -22.85 9.41
C LEU A 237 7.83 -22.03 10.51
N ASN A 238 8.18 -20.78 10.20
CA ASN A 238 8.81 -19.86 11.15
C ASN A 238 7.80 -19.05 11.99
N ARG A 239 6.48 -19.29 11.84
CA ARG A 239 5.41 -18.53 12.48
C ARG A 239 5.50 -17.00 12.25
N VAL A 240 6.00 -16.59 11.10
CA VAL A 240 6.10 -15.20 10.68
C VAL A 240 4.94 -14.88 9.73
N SER A 241 4.14 -13.87 10.08
CA SER A 241 3.10 -13.35 9.19
C SER A 241 3.72 -12.44 8.12
N ILE A 242 3.43 -12.74 6.85
CA ILE A 242 3.87 -11.93 5.70
C ILE A 242 2.95 -10.72 5.61
N ASN A 243 3.30 -9.65 6.33
CA ASN A 243 2.55 -8.40 6.37
C ASN A 243 3.13 -7.36 5.37
N PHE A 244 2.44 -6.25 5.17
CA PHE A 244 2.94 -5.14 4.35
C PHE A 244 4.30 -4.62 4.80
N ILE A 245 4.52 -4.47 6.10
CA ILE A 245 5.81 -4.06 6.66
C ILE A 245 6.93 -5.04 6.27
N PHE A 246 6.63 -6.34 6.19
CA PHE A 246 7.61 -7.35 5.75
C PHE A 246 7.96 -7.17 4.27
N VAL A 247 6.96 -6.93 3.42
CA VAL A 247 7.15 -6.70 1.98
C VAL A 247 7.98 -5.44 1.70
N ILE A 248 7.69 -4.34 2.39
CA ILE A 248 8.49 -3.11 2.27
C ILE A 248 9.93 -3.35 2.76
N LYS A 249 10.10 -4.01 3.91
CA LYS A 249 11.43 -4.39 4.42
C LYS A 249 12.21 -5.24 3.42
N TYR A 250 11.52 -6.16 2.73
CA TYR A 250 12.09 -7.02 1.70
C TYR A 250 12.58 -6.21 0.48
N TYR A 251 11.78 -5.29 -0.07
CA TYR A 251 12.21 -4.45 -1.19
C TYR A 251 13.38 -3.53 -0.81
N LEU A 252 13.35 -2.96 0.40
CA LEU A 252 14.44 -2.17 0.97
C LEU A 252 15.71 -3.00 1.26
N GLU A 253 15.63 -4.33 1.29
CA GLU A 253 16.79 -5.20 1.50
C GLU A 253 17.42 -5.64 0.18
N ILE A 254 16.61 -6.02 -0.81
CA ILE A 254 17.13 -6.51 -2.09
C ILE A 254 17.60 -5.38 -2.98
N TRP A 255 16.83 -4.30 -3.10
CA TRP A 255 17.13 -3.17 -3.98
C TRP A 255 17.11 -1.86 -3.19
N PRO A 256 18.08 -1.64 -2.27
CA PRO A 256 18.06 -0.50 -1.36
C PRO A 256 18.06 0.83 -2.12
N MET A 257 18.99 1.04 -3.05
CA MET A 257 19.11 2.31 -3.78
C MET A 257 17.87 2.65 -4.60
N ARG A 258 17.33 1.69 -5.38
CA ARG A 258 16.15 1.93 -6.22
C ARG A 258 14.90 2.24 -5.38
N SER A 259 14.68 1.47 -4.31
CA SER A 259 13.53 1.66 -3.44
C SER A 259 13.57 3.00 -2.72
N LEU A 260 14.76 3.41 -2.23
CA LEU A 260 14.95 4.70 -1.59
C LEU A 260 14.68 5.86 -2.55
N VAL A 261 15.23 5.82 -3.78
CA VAL A 261 15.02 6.87 -4.78
C VAL A 261 13.54 7.02 -5.13
N ILE A 262 12.81 5.91 -5.36
CA ILE A 262 11.37 5.96 -5.68
C ILE A 262 10.57 6.59 -4.53
N ILE A 263 10.83 6.16 -3.29
CA ILE A 263 10.14 6.72 -2.11
C ILE A 263 10.45 8.21 -1.95
N SER A 264 11.70 8.62 -2.15
CA SER A 264 12.11 10.03 -2.05
C SER A 264 11.45 10.91 -3.12
N ILE A 265 11.35 10.43 -4.37
CA ILE A 265 10.67 11.19 -5.45
C ILE A 265 9.19 11.39 -5.12
N ILE A 266 8.50 10.35 -4.66
CA ILE A 266 7.10 10.45 -4.24
C ILE A 266 6.95 11.46 -3.10
N PHE A 267 7.85 11.40 -2.11
CA PHE A 267 7.84 12.30 -0.97
C PHE A 267 8.05 13.76 -1.39
N PHE A 268 9.05 14.06 -2.21
CA PHE A 268 9.31 15.42 -2.70
C PHE A 268 8.16 15.97 -3.55
N PHE A 269 7.51 15.12 -4.33
CA PHE A 269 6.36 15.55 -5.12
C PHE A 269 5.18 15.97 -4.22
N ILE A 270 4.85 15.14 -3.22
CA ILE A 270 3.79 15.45 -2.25
C ILE A 270 4.15 16.68 -1.41
N GLY A 271 5.39 16.75 -0.93
CA GLY A 271 5.90 17.85 -0.12
C GLY A 271 5.89 19.18 -0.86
N SER A 272 6.45 19.20 -2.08
CA SER A 272 6.43 20.37 -2.97
C SER A 272 5.02 20.89 -3.19
N TRP A 273 4.08 20.01 -3.56
CA TRP A 273 2.69 20.41 -3.76
C TRP A 273 2.06 20.91 -2.45
N SER A 274 2.34 20.28 -1.32
CA SER A 274 1.80 20.66 -0.01
C SER A 274 2.29 22.03 0.45
N PHE A 275 3.58 22.36 0.23
CA PHE A 275 4.11 23.70 0.48
C PHE A 275 3.43 24.76 -0.37
N ARG A 276 3.31 24.48 -1.67
CA ARG A 276 2.64 25.38 -2.61
C ARG A 276 1.19 25.63 -2.21
N ALA A 277 0.47 24.58 -1.81
CA ALA A 277 -0.93 24.68 -1.40
C ALA A 277 -1.10 25.45 -0.08
N CYS A 278 -0.22 25.24 0.90
CA CYS A 278 -0.30 25.92 2.20
C CYS A 278 0.09 27.41 2.12
N GLU A 279 1.08 27.78 1.31
CA GLU A 279 1.59 29.15 1.20
C GLU A 279 0.92 29.95 0.06
N TYR A 280 -0.19 29.45 -0.47
CA TYR A 280 -0.95 30.19 -1.47
C TYR A 280 -1.67 31.38 -0.83
N GLN A 281 -1.25 32.60 -1.21
CA GLN A 281 -1.83 33.87 -0.78
C GLN A 281 -2.41 34.61 -2.00
N PRO A 282 -3.71 34.92 -2.03
CA PRO A 282 -4.31 35.67 -3.13
C PRO A 282 -3.76 37.10 -3.21
N GLY A 283 -3.21 37.48 -4.38
CA GLY A 283 -2.76 38.86 -4.64
C GLY A 283 -1.27 39.13 -4.37
N GLU A 284 -0.53 38.16 -3.82
CA GLU A 284 0.92 38.21 -3.71
C GLU A 284 1.58 37.22 -4.69
N ASP A 285 2.87 37.42 -4.96
CA ASP A 285 3.68 36.48 -5.74
C ASP A 285 3.78 35.15 -5.00
N HIS A 286 2.96 34.20 -5.45
CA HIS A 286 2.90 32.85 -4.93
C HIS A 286 4.20 32.09 -5.21
N ILE A 287 4.58 31.20 -4.30
CA ILE A 287 5.76 30.35 -4.46
C ILE A 287 5.58 29.48 -5.71
N SER A 288 6.48 29.63 -6.68
CA SER A 288 6.50 28.80 -7.88
C SER A 288 6.72 27.32 -7.53
N PHE A 289 6.24 26.40 -8.36
CA PHE A 289 6.43 24.95 -8.13
C PHE A 289 7.91 24.58 -7.94
N GLN A 290 8.80 25.24 -8.68
CA GLN A 290 10.24 25.00 -8.59
C GLN A 290 10.81 25.44 -7.24
N ASN A 291 10.37 26.59 -6.72
CA ASN A 291 10.79 27.08 -5.41
C ASN A 291 10.21 26.21 -4.28
N ALA A 292 8.96 25.74 -4.43
CA ALA A 292 8.35 24.80 -3.48
C ALA A 292 9.07 23.44 -3.48
N MET A 293 9.49 22.96 -4.65
CA MET A 293 10.28 21.73 -4.78
C MET A 293 11.66 21.89 -4.13
N TRP A 294 12.32 23.02 -4.35
CA TRP A 294 13.57 23.36 -3.68
C TRP A 294 13.41 23.40 -2.16
N LEU A 295 12.38 24.08 -1.65
CA LEU A 295 12.07 24.15 -0.22
C LEU A 295 11.84 22.76 0.39
N SER A 296 11.11 21.88 -0.30
CA SER A 296 10.89 20.49 0.16
C SER A 296 12.19 19.70 0.21
N ILE A 297 13.05 19.80 -0.80
CA ILE A 297 14.34 19.10 -0.82
C ILE A 297 15.27 19.61 0.29
N VAL A 298 15.39 20.92 0.47
CA VAL A 298 16.26 21.53 1.49
C VAL A 298 15.77 21.22 2.91
N THR A 299 14.44 21.17 3.08
CA THR A 299 13.80 20.78 4.34
C THR A 299 14.03 19.30 4.64
N PHE A 300 13.75 18.42 3.69
CA PHE A 300 13.96 16.98 3.84
C PHE A 300 15.44 16.64 4.06
N THR A 301 16.37 17.30 3.38
CA THR A 301 17.82 17.08 3.60
C THR A 301 18.34 17.71 4.88
N THR A 302 17.50 18.45 5.62
CA THR A 302 17.83 19.18 6.86
C THR A 302 18.96 20.20 6.69
N VAL A 303 19.11 20.76 5.49
CA VAL A 303 20.14 21.79 5.21
C VAL A 303 19.64 23.17 5.67
N GLY A 304 18.40 23.51 5.31
CA GLY A 304 17.73 24.73 5.78
C GLY A 304 18.46 26.05 5.48
N TYR A 305 18.73 26.35 4.20
CA TYR A 305 19.41 27.60 3.81
C TYR A 305 18.70 28.88 4.28
N GLY A 306 17.36 28.86 4.39
CA GLY A 306 16.56 29.98 4.86
C GLY A 306 16.27 31.05 3.80
N ASP A 307 16.51 30.75 2.53
CA ASP A 307 16.15 31.56 1.37
C ASP A 307 14.63 31.62 1.15
N PHE A 308 13.95 30.49 1.34
CA PHE A 308 12.49 30.40 1.42
C PHE A 308 12.08 29.81 2.77
N SER A 309 11.05 30.37 3.38
CA SER A 309 10.50 29.85 4.64
C SER A 309 8.97 30.00 4.68
N PRO A 310 8.25 29.01 5.21
CA PRO A 310 6.80 29.09 5.29
C PRO A 310 6.37 30.12 6.33
N SER A 311 5.51 31.02 5.90
CA SER A 311 4.91 32.04 6.75
C SER A 311 3.68 31.49 7.48
N THR A 312 2.93 30.59 6.84
CA THR A 312 1.64 30.09 7.33
C THR A 312 1.81 28.97 8.37
N TYR A 313 0.81 28.81 9.25
CA TYR A 313 0.78 27.69 10.18
C TYR A 313 0.76 26.34 9.46
N CYS A 314 0.04 26.23 8.34
CA CYS A 314 -0.04 25.05 7.49
C CYS A 314 1.35 24.65 6.95
N GLY A 315 2.08 25.60 6.38
CA GLY A 315 3.43 25.37 5.85
C GLY A 315 4.42 24.99 6.95
N ARG A 316 4.34 25.61 8.14
CA ARG A 316 5.19 25.25 9.29
C ARG A 316 4.92 23.83 9.80
N THR A 317 3.65 23.40 9.87
CA THR A 317 3.33 22.00 10.19
C THR A 317 3.87 21.03 9.15
N ASN A 318 3.86 21.40 7.87
CA ASN A 318 4.45 20.58 6.82
C ASN A 318 5.96 20.43 7.02
N VAL A 319 6.72 21.51 7.28
CA VAL A 319 8.16 21.43 7.60
C VAL A 319 8.44 20.48 8.74
N PHE A 320 7.67 20.58 9.84
CA PHE A 320 7.83 19.70 10.99
C PHE A 320 7.58 18.23 10.59
N SER A 321 6.49 17.97 9.87
CA SER A 321 6.13 16.62 9.42
C SER A 321 7.18 16.01 8.48
N GLU A 322 7.76 16.80 7.58
CA GLU A 322 8.79 16.36 6.65
C GLU A 322 10.11 16.05 7.35
N SER A 323 10.52 16.94 8.27
CA SER A 323 11.75 16.79 9.03
C SER A 323 11.72 15.54 9.93
N VAL A 324 10.60 15.29 10.60
CA VAL A 324 10.40 14.08 11.42
C VAL A 324 10.42 12.82 10.55
N SER A 325 9.72 12.84 9.42
CA SER A 325 9.69 11.72 8.47
C SER A 325 11.08 11.39 7.94
N TYR A 326 11.88 12.40 7.59
CA TYR A 326 13.27 12.24 7.20
C TYR A 326 14.13 11.66 8.31
N LEU A 327 14.00 12.13 9.55
CA LEU A 327 14.80 11.61 10.66
C LEU A 327 14.56 10.11 10.84
N ILE A 328 13.30 9.68 10.81
CA ILE A 328 12.92 8.25 10.87
C ILE A 328 13.54 7.50 9.69
N TRP A 329 13.46 8.06 8.49
CA TRP A 329 13.99 7.42 7.28
C TRP A 329 15.52 7.30 7.31
N LYS A 330 16.23 8.36 7.70
CA LYS A 330 17.68 8.42 7.82
C LYS A 330 18.19 7.46 8.88
N VAL A 331 17.55 7.39 10.06
CA VAL A 331 17.92 6.44 11.11
C VAL A 331 17.77 5.01 10.60
N ASN A 332 16.66 4.67 9.95
CA ASN A 332 16.43 3.33 9.42
C ASN A 332 17.41 2.98 8.28
N ALA A 333 17.69 3.93 7.37
CA ALA A 333 18.64 3.75 6.28
C ALA A 333 20.08 3.59 6.82
N PHE A 334 20.50 4.42 7.77
CA PHE A 334 21.80 4.33 8.41
C PHE A 334 21.98 3.00 9.14
N MET A 335 20.99 2.58 9.94
CA MET A 335 21.02 1.30 10.64
C MET A 335 21.13 0.12 9.68
N LYS A 336 20.43 0.18 8.53
CA LYS A 336 20.55 -0.85 7.48
C LYS A 336 21.93 -0.86 6.84
N THR A 337 22.45 0.30 6.42
CA THR A 337 23.80 0.41 5.84
C THR A 337 24.87 -0.10 6.81
N LEU A 338 24.74 0.25 8.09
CA LEU A 338 25.62 -0.23 9.14
C LEU A 338 25.54 -1.76 9.28
N THR A 339 24.33 -2.32 9.30
CA THR A 339 24.12 -3.78 9.39
C THR A 339 24.71 -4.51 8.18
N ILE A 340 24.53 -3.99 6.96
CA ILE A 340 25.09 -4.56 5.72
C ILE A 340 26.62 -4.52 5.77
N ASN A 341 27.20 -3.39 6.15
CA ASN A 341 28.66 -3.23 6.26
C ASN A 341 29.26 -4.13 7.34
N ILE A 342 28.59 -4.31 8.48
CA ILE A 342 29.02 -5.25 9.52
C ILE A 342 28.94 -6.68 9.01
N LYS A 343 27.84 -7.06 8.35
CA LYS A 343 27.64 -8.42 7.83
C LYS A 343 28.67 -8.75 6.74
N SER A 344 28.96 -7.83 5.83
CA SER A 344 29.98 -8.02 4.79
C SER A 344 31.38 -8.12 5.40
N LEU A 345 31.71 -7.28 6.40
CA LEU A 345 32.97 -7.35 7.12
C LEU A 345 33.13 -8.68 7.87
N LEU A 346 32.07 -9.17 8.53
CA LEU A 346 32.08 -10.43 9.26
C LEU A 346 32.24 -11.62 8.30
N LEU A 347 31.56 -11.57 7.15
CA LEU A 347 31.65 -12.58 6.11
C LEU A 347 33.06 -12.63 5.49
N MET A 348 33.66 -11.47 5.23
CA MET A 348 35.06 -11.35 4.81
C MET A 348 36.01 -11.96 5.85
N LYS A 349 35.86 -11.62 7.14
CA LYS A 349 36.68 -12.21 8.22
C LYS A 349 36.54 -13.73 8.30
N THR A 350 35.31 -14.27 8.18
CA THR A 350 35.10 -15.72 8.19
C THR A 350 35.73 -16.42 6.98
N LEU A 351 35.64 -15.82 5.79
CA LEU A 351 36.29 -16.34 4.58
C LEU A 351 37.82 -16.33 4.72
N THR A 352 38.40 -15.24 5.22
CA THR A 352 39.85 -15.19 5.48
C THR A 352 40.28 -16.25 6.49
N LEU A 353 39.51 -16.47 7.55
CA LEU A 353 39.80 -17.49 8.56
C LEU A 353 39.75 -18.91 7.96
N ILE A 354 38.74 -19.21 7.15
CA ILE A 354 38.60 -20.49 6.44
C ILE A 354 39.79 -20.72 5.50
N LEU A 355 40.19 -19.70 4.73
CA LEU A 355 41.35 -19.77 3.84
C LEU A 355 42.67 -19.99 4.62
N MET A 356 42.84 -19.34 5.77
CA MET A 356 44.02 -19.56 6.63
C MET A 356 44.06 -20.98 7.20
N ILE A 357 42.93 -21.51 7.68
CA ILE A 357 42.84 -22.88 8.19
C ILE A 357 43.17 -23.89 7.07
N ASN A 358 42.59 -23.69 5.88
CA ASN A 358 42.84 -24.59 4.74
C ASN A 358 44.31 -24.57 4.30
N LYS A 359 44.96 -23.40 4.26
CA LYS A 359 46.39 -23.28 3.97
C LYS A 359 47.26 -23.99 5.02
N ASN A 360 46.88 -23.91 6.30
CA ASN A 360 47.61 -24.54 7.40
C ASN A 360 47.47 -26.07 7.41
N ILE A 361 46.29 -26.58 7.02
CA ILE A 361 46.04 -28.01 6.84
C ILE A 361 46.87 -28.55 5.67
N ASN A 362 46.85 -27.88 4.51
CA ASN A 362 47.66 -28.29 3.35
C ASN A 362 49.17 -28.27 3.65
N PHE A 363 49.64 -27.32 4.47
CA PHE A 363 51.03 -27.29 4.92
C PHE A 363 51.36 -28.50 5.82
N LYS A 364 50.50 -28.84 6.79
CA LYS A 364 50.68 -30.03 7.64
C LYS A 364 50.66 -31.34 6.87
N ILE A 365 49.80 -31.46 5.85
CA ILE A 365 49.75 -32.65 4.99
C ILE A 365 51.03 -32.79 4.19
N ASN A 366 51.52 -31.71 3.57
CA ASN A 366 52.79 -31.76 2.83
C ASN A 366 53.98 -32.10 3.73
N VAL A 367 54.04 -31.60 4.97
CA VAL A 367 55.12 -31.95 5.91
C VAL A 367 55.08 -33.43 6.32
N ASN A 368 53.89 -34.02 6.48
CA ASN A 368 53.74 -35.43 6.84
C ASN A 368 53.94 -36.41 5.66
N VAL A 369 53.97 -35.94 4.41
CA VAL A 369 54.29 -36.76 3.22
C VAL A 369 55.79 -36.81 2.94
N PHE A 370 56.56 -35.87 3.50
CA PHE A 370 58.02 -35.79 3.35
C PHE A 370 58.81 -36.39 4.53
N HIS A 371 58.12 -36.94 5.52
CA HIS A 371 58.68 -37.73 6.62
C HIS A 371 58.22 -39.17 6.50
#